data_AF-A0A450XTR2-F1
#
_entry.id   AF-A0A450XTR2-F1
#
_cell.length_a   1.000
_cell.length_b   1.000
_cell.length_c   1.000
_cell.angle_alpha   90.00
_cell.angle_beta   90.00
_cell.angle_gamma   90.00
#
_symmetry.space_group_name_H-M   'P 1'
#
loop_
_entity.id
_entity.type
_entity.pdbx_description
1 polymer ?
#
loop_
_entity_poly.entity_id
_entity_poly.type
_entity_poly.pdbx_seq_one_letter_code
_entity_poly.pdbx_strand_id
1 'polypeptide(L)'
;MVKQTIRVVKQVLPQACIVSGGPHPTAYGDALLSAMSELDFLFFGEAEEGFPKLGRLLRENGTNTIDFSLLGDIPGLIYRNDKGLVRKNKQSFEKNLDALVQHTGNILDNESILNNWLTKPKGKNQEMARPTPPINLSPEQDEMLHKIARSREVAYSLLQRVKIVLSAAGGNDNKTIAEEMGLCEETVGLWRRRW
;
A
#
# COMPACT_ATOMS: atom_id res chain seq x y z
N MET A 1 9.42 1.45 5.80
CA MET A 1 8.33 1.93 6.68
C MET A 1 7.74 0.81 7.53
N VAL A 2 7.19 -0.26 6.92
CA VAL A 2 6.55 -1.40 7.65
C VAL A 2 7.46 -2.08 8.69
N LYS A 3 8.75 -2.32 8.36
CA LYS A 3 9.71 -2.92 9.31
C LYS A 3 9.90 -2.10 10.60
N GLN A 4 9.87 -0.77 10.49
CA GLN A 4 10.00 0.11 11.65
C GLN A 4 8.75 0.02 12.54
N THR A 5 7.56 -0.02 11.93
CA THR A 5 6.29 -0.18 12.64
C THR A 5 6.25 -1.51 13.40
N ILE A 6 6.60 -2.61 12.74
CA ILE A 6 6.67 -3.95 13.35
C ILE A 6 7.61 -3.94 14.56
N ARG A 7 8.77 -3.30 14.43
CA ARG A 7 9.75 -3.20 15.51
C ARG A 7 9.19 -2.47 16.72
N VAL A 8 8.55 -1.33 16.52
CA VAL A 8 7.92 -0.56 17.61
C VAL A 8 6.80 -1.37 18.27
N VAL A 9 5.97 -2.05 17.48
CA VAL A 9 4.90 -2.91 18.03
C VAL A 9 5.49 -4.01 18.90
N LYS A 10 6.51 -4.74 18.43
CA LYS A 10 7.14 -5.80 19.22
C LYS A 10 7.90 -5.27 20.45
N GLN A 11 8.35 -4.02 20.45
CA GLN A 11 8.94 -3.39 21.65
C GLN A 11 7.89 -3.12 22.74
N VAL A 12 6.68 -2.72 22.36
CA VAL A 12 5.60 -2.38 23.30
C VAL A 12 4.78 -3.62 23.68
N LEU A 13 4.52 -4.49 22.71
CA LEU A 13 3.75 -5.74 22.84
C LEU A 13 4.54 -6.89 22.19
N PRO A 14 5.53 -7.47 22.90
CA PRO A 14 6.36 -8.55 22.36
C PRO A 14 5.55 -9.76 21.87
N GLN A 15 4.45 -10.08 22.55
CA GLN A 15 3.55 -11.17 22.22
C GLN A 15 2.50 -10.85 21.12
N ALA A 16 2.51 -9.64 20.54
CA ALA A 16 1.56 -9.30 19.49
C ALA A 16 1.76 -10.20 18.27
N CYS A 17 0.73 -10.90 17.84
CA CYS A 17 0.72 -11.65 16.58
C CYS A 17 0.60 -10.67 15.40
N ILE A 18 1.59 -10.65 14.52
CA ILE A 18 1.63 -9.75 13.37
C ILE A 18 1.29 -10.53 12.11
N VAL A 19 0.19 -10.11 11.48
CA VAL A 19 -0.27 -10.63 10.19
C VAL A 19 -0.14 -9.53 9.15
N SER A 20 0.32 -9.87 7.94
CA SER A 20 0.37 -8.92 6.82
C SER A 20 -0.28 -9.49 5.56
N GLY A 21 -1.11 -8.68 4.90
CA GLY A 21 -1.71 -8.98 3.61
C GLY A 21 -1.45 -7.89 2.57
N GLY A 22 -1.97 -8.09 1.37
CA GLY A 22 -1.92 -7.11 0.29
C GLY A 22 -0.93 -7.44 -0.84
N PRO A 23 -0.68 -6.49 -1.76
CA PRO A 23 0.08 -6.76 -2.99
C PRO A 23 1.53 -7.16 -2.72
N HIS A 24 2.13 -6.66 -1.65
CA HIS A 24 3.52 -6.97 -1.29
C HIS A 24 3.71 -8.41 -0.75
N PRO A 25 2.94 -8.88 0.24
CA PRO A 25 2.91 -10.30 0.61
C PRO A 25 2.54 -11.23 -0.55
N THR A 26 1.68 -10.76 -1.47
CA THR A 26 1.28 -11.54 -2.64
C THR A 26 2.43 -11.76 -3.63
N ALA A 27 3.22 -10.72 -3.91
CA ALA A 27 4.33 -10.79 -4.85
C ALA A 27 5.61 -11.41 -4.25
N TYR A 28 5.86 -11.22 -2.94
CA TYR A 28 7.15 -11.54 -2.31
C TYR A 28 7.03 -12.33 -0.99
N GLY A 29 5.95 -13.08 -0.78
CA GLY A 29 5.62 -13.71 0.50
C GLY A 29 6.76 -14.54 1.12
N ASP A 30 7.39 -15.42 0.33
CA ASP A 30 8.45 -16.31 0.82
C ASP A 30 9.71 -15.52 1.24
N ALA A 31 10.06 -14.50 0.46
CA ALA A 31 11.18 -13.61 0.75
C ALA A 31 10.92 -12.73 1.98
N LEU A 32 9.67 -12.30 2.20
CA LEU A 32 9.27 -11.48 3.34
C LEU A 32 9.33 -12.25 4.66
N LEU A 33 8.77 -13.47 4.71
CA LEU A 33 8.86 -14.33 5.90
C LEU A 33 10.29 -14.77 6.21
N SER A 34 11.13 -14.89 5.19
CA SER A 34 12.55 -15.21 5.37
C SER A 34 13.36 -14.01 5.87
N ALA A 35 13.08 -12.80 5.38
CA ALA A 35 13.81 -11.59 5.74
C ALA A 35 13.30 -10.88 7.00
N MET A 36 12.11 -11.25 7.48
CA MET A 36 11.45 -10.65 8.65
C MET A 36 10.93 -11.74 9.58
N SER A 37 11.75 -12.11 10.55
CA SER A 37 11.40 -13.10 11.58
C SER A 37 10.20 -12.68 12.44
N GLU A 38 9.98 -11.38 12.58
CA GLU A 38 8.95 -10.76 13.42
C GLU A 38 7.54 -10.82 12.82
N LEU A 39 7.40 -11.21 11.54
CA LEU A 39 6.12 -11.48 10.89
C LEU A 39 5.69 -12.91 11.20
N ASP A 40 4.54 -13.08 11.85
CA ASP A 40 4.06 -14.38 12.28
C ASP A 40 3.31 -15.10 11.14
N PHE A 41 2.45 -14.38 10.42
CA PHE A 41 1.66 -14.92 9.30
C PHE A 41 1.55 -13.92 8.13
N LEU A 42 1.37 -14.43 6.92
CA LEU A 42 1.02 -13.63 5.75
C LEU A 42 -0.22 -14.19 5.07
N PHE A 43 -0.99 -13.32 4.41
CA PHE A 43 -1.96 -13.73 3.39
C PHE A 43 -1.51 -13.26 2.01
N PHE A 44 -1.57 -14.15 1.03
CA PHE A 44 -1.39 -13.80 -0.38
C PHE A 44 -2.74 -13.88 -1.11
N GLY A 45 -2.99 -12.88 -1.95
CA GLY A 45 -4.29 -12.71 -2.59
C GLY A 45 -5.37 -12.28 -1.61
N GLU A 46 -6.58 -12.77 -1.84
CA GLU A 46 -7.78 -12.56 -1.03
C GLU A 46 -7.66 -13.30 0.32
N ALA A 47 -8.13 -12.66 1.39
CA ALA A 47 -8.02 -13.15 2.77
C ALA A 47 -9.40 -13.26 3.46
N GLU A 48 -10.48 -13.00 2.74
CA GLU A 48 -11.86 -12.92 3.21
C GLU A 48 -12.30 -14.23 3.87
N GLU A 49 -11.90 -15.38 3.31
CA GLU A 49 -12.16 -16.68 3.92
C GLU A 49 -11.08 -17.11 4.93
N GLY A 50 -9.82 -16.85 4.62
CA GLY A 50 -8.68 -17.38 5.38
C GLY A 50 -8.41 -16.64 6.68
N PHE A 51 -8.53 -15.32 6.69
CA PHE A 51 -8.22 -14.48 7.85
C PHE A 51 -9.17 -14.74 9.03
N PRO A 52 -10.50 -14.87 8.84
CA PRO A 52 -11.40 -15.25 9.94
C PRO A 52 -11.09 -16.64 10.53
N LYS A 53 -10.69 -17.61 9.70
CA LYS A 53 -10.29 -18.95 10.18
C LYS A 53 -9.04 -18.86 11.04
N LEU A 54 -8.02 -18.11 10.61
CA LEU A 54 -6.82 -17.85 11.40
C LEU A 54 -7.15 -17.15 12.72
N GLY A 55 -8.01 -16.12 12.69
CA GLY A 55 -8.44 -15.41 13.89
C GLY A 55 -9.14 -16.30 14.91
N ARG A 56 -10.01 -17.22 14.47
CA ARG A 56 -10.65 -18.21 15.36
C ARG A 56 -9.61 -19.14 16.00
N LEU A 57 -8.71 -19.68 15.18
CA LEU A 57 -7.65 -20.57 15.67
C LEU A 57 -6.72 -19.90 16.68
N LEU A 58 -6.29 -18.66 16.40
CA LEU A 58 -5.46 -17.87 17.32
C LEU A 58 -6.16 -17.57 18.63
N ARG A 59 -7.47 -17.30 18.60
CA ARG A 59 -8.26 -17.04 19.80
C ARG A 59 -8.42 -18.29 20.67
N GLU A 60 -8.61 -19.44 20.03
CA GLU A 60 -8.85 -20.72 20.72
C GLU A 60 -7.57 -21.34 21.27
N ASN A 61 -6.45 -21.19 20.56
CA ASN A 61 -5.21 -21.89 20.88
C ASN A 61 -4.08 -20.97 21.35
N GLY A 62 -4.19 -19.64 21.19
CA GLY A 62 -3.06 -18.71 21.38
C GLY A 62 -2.00 -18.83 20.28
N THR A 63 -1.10 -17.86 20.16
CA THR A 63 -0.15 -17.78 19.02
C THR A 63 0.97 -18.84 19.05
N ASN A 64 1.38 -19.29 20.24
CA ASN A 64 2.57 -20.15 20.42
C ASN A 64 2.27 -21.65 20.47
N THR A 65 1.00 -22.03 20.41
CA THR A 65 0.51 -23.39 20.71
C THR A 65 -0.40 -23.93 19.61
N ILE A 66 -0.41 -23.31 18.43
CA ILE A 66 -1.19 -23.78 17.29
C ILE A 66 -0.57 -25.04 16.71
N ASP A 67 -1.41 -26.05 16.52
CA ASP A 67 -1.07 -27.20 15.70
C ASP A 67 -0.91 -26.76 14.23
N PHE A 68 0.29 -26.94 13.70
CA PHE A 68 0.64 -26.62 12.31
C PHE A 68 -0.20 -27.39 11.28
N SER A 69 -0.77 -28.55 11.66
CA SER A 69 -1.70 -29.29 10.79
C SER A 69 -2.94 -28.45 10.45
N LEU A 70 -3.49 -27.74 11.43
CA LEU A 70 -4.68 -26.87 11.29
C LEU A 70 -4.39 -25.63 10.44
N LEU A 71 -3.13 -25.16 10.44
CA LEU A 71 -2.72 -24.05 9.58
C LEU A 71 -2.76 -24.42 8.11
N GLY A 72 -2.55 -25.69 7.73
CA GLY A 72 -2.58 -26.17 6.34
C GLY A 72 -3.94 -25.99 5.64
N ASP A 73 -5.02 -25.96 6.42
CA ASP A 73 -6.39 -25.84 5.91
C ASP A 73 -6.86 -24.39 5.73
N ILE A 74 -6.01 -23.40 6.05
CA ILE A 74 -6.34 -21.98 5.95
C ILE A 74 -6.01 -21.48 4.54
N PRO A 75 -7.01 -21.11 3.71
CA PRO A 75 -6.77 -20.67 2.34
C PRO A 75 -5.93 -19.39 2.31
N GLY A 76 -4.99 -19.31 1.36
CA GLY A 76 -4.18 -18.10 1.14
C GLY A 76 -3.12 -17.81 2.22
N LEU A 77 -3.01 -18.64 3.26
CA LEU A 77 -2.05 -18.44 4.34
C LEU A 77 -0.62 -18.80 3.92
N ILE A 78 0.33 -17.98 4.34
CA ILE A 78 1.76 -18.30 4.37
C ILE A 78 2.25 -18.24 5.82
N TYR A 79 2.97 -19.28 6.25
CA TYR A 79 3.45 -19.41 7.63
C TYR A 79 4.76 -20.19 7.68
N ARG A 80 5.47 -20.14 8.82
CA ARG A 80 6.61 -21.00 9.11
C ARG A 80 6.14 -22.19 9.95
N ASN A 81 6.50 -23.42 9.57
CA ASN A 81 6.14 -24.61 10.35
C ASN A 81 7.05 -24.81 11.58
N ASP A 82 6.85 -25.91 12.29
CA ASP A 82 7.67 -26.40 13.40
C ASP A 82 9.19 -26.45 13.09
N LYS A 83 9.54 -26.70 11.83
CA LYS A 83 10.93 -26.75 11.34
C LYS A 83 11.44 -25.41 10.81
N GLY A 84 10.67 -24.33 10.95
CA GLY A 84 10.99 -23.00 10.44
C GLY A 84 10.88 -22.86 8.91
N LEU A 85 10.39 -23.88 8.21
CA LEU A 85 10.22 -23.85 6.76
C LEU A 85 8.96 -23.08 6.38
N VAL A 86 9.08 -22.21 5.39
CA VAL A 86 7.95 -21.47 4.83
C VAL A 86 7.02 -22.42 4.09
N ARG A 87 5.74 -22.37 4.45
CA ARG A 87 4.63 -23.08 3.80
C ARG A 87 3.65 -22.08 3.24
N LYS A 88 3.12 -22.38 2.06
CA LYS A 88 2.13 -21.57 1.35
C LYS A 88 0.95 -22.44 0.96
N ASN A 89 -0.23 -22.12 1.48
CA ASN A 89 -1.44 -22.87 1.22
C ASN A 89 -2.10 -22.46 -0.09
N LYS A 90 -3.05 -23.25 -0.58
CA LYS A 90 -3.83 -22.91 -1.78
C LYS A 90 -4.73 -21.70 -1.51
N GLN A 91 -4.83 -20.80 -2.47
CA GLN A 91 -5.77 -19.67 -2.41
C GLN A 91 -7.20 -20.15 -2.73
N SER A 92 -8.19 -19.59 -2.02
CA SER A 92 -9.59 -19.56 -2.46
C SER A 92 -9.94 -18.16 -2.95
N PHE A 93 -10.84 -18.09 -3.92
CA PHE A 93 -11.42 -16.86 -4.42
C PHE A 93 -12.89 -16.88 -4.07
N GLU A 94 -13.41 -15.79 -3.51
CA GLU A 94 -14.84 -15.69 -3.24
C GLU A 94 -15.57 -15.71 -4.59
N LYS A 95 -16.47 -16.68 -4.76
CA LYS A 95 -17.19 -16.87 -6.02
C LYS A 95 -18.45 -16.01 -6.09
N ASN A 96 -18.91 -15.52 -4.94
CA ASN A 96 -20.12 -14.72 -4.85
C ASN A 96 -19.87 -13.42 -4.08
N LEU A 97 -19.54 -12.36 -4.82
CA LEU A 97 -19.31 -11.03 -4.27
C LEU A 97 -20.54 -10.45 -3.57
N ASP A 98 -21.75 -10.87 -3.96
CA ASP A 98 -23.01 -10.42 -3.35
C ASP A 98 -23.27 -11.07 -1.98
N ALA A 99 -22.56 -12.16 -1.67
CA ALA A 99 -22.63 -12.83 -0.36
C ALA A 99 -21.65 -12.25 0.68
N LEU A 100 -20.76 -11.35 0.26
CA LEU A 100 -19.87 -10.66 1.18
C LEU A 100 -20.69 -9.79 2.13
N VAL A 101 -20.44 -9.93 3.43
CA VAL A 101 -21.05 -9.08 4.45
C VAL A 101 -20.70 -7.63 4.14
N GLN A 102 -21.72 -6.80 3.89
CA GLN A 102 -21.53 -5.35 3.79
C GLN A 102 -20.79 -4.89 5.05
N HIS A 103 -19.65 -4.24 4.83
CA HIS A 103 -18.77 -3.81 5.90
C HIS A 103 -19.59 -3.01 6.91
N THR A 104 -19.49 -3.36 8.19
CA THR A 104 -20.03 -2.51 9.24
C THR A 104 -19.35 -1.16 9.10
N GLY A 105 -20.15 -0.11 8.81
CA GLY A 105 -19.70 1.25 8.50
C GLY A 105 -18.96 1.98 9.63
N ASN A 106 -18.30 1.26 10.53
CA ASN A 106 -17.39 1.78 11.53
C ASN A 106 -15.98 1.90 10.95
N ILE A 107 -15.83 2.81 10.00
CA ILE A 107 -14.55 3.44 9.72
C ILE A 107 -14.71 4.87 10.23
N LEU A 108 -14.41 5.09 11.51
CA LEU A 108 -14.17 6.40 12.16
C LEU A 108 -14.95 7.60 11.56
N ASP A 109 -16.05 8.02 12.19
CA ASP A 109 -16.86 9.21 11.81
C ASP A 109 -17.02 9.43 10.30
N ASN A 110 -17.75 8.48 9.71
CA ASN A 110 -17.99 8.36 8.29
C ASN A 110 -18.82 9.52 7.71
N GLU A 111 -19.44 10.36 8.54
CA GLU A 111 -20.20 11.54 8.08
C GLU A 111 -19.33 12.48 7.24
N SER A 112 -18.09 12.74 7.63
CA SER A 112 -17.20 13.63 6.86
C SER A 112 -16.79 13.03 5.51
N ILE A 113 -16.58 11.71 5.45
CA ILE A 113 -16.17 10.98 4.25
C ILE A 113 -17.38 10.80 3.31
N LEU A 114 -18.53 10.39 3.85
CA LEU A 114 -19.80 10.26 3.12
C LEU A 114 -20.25 11.60 2.58
N ASN A 115 -20.24 12.66 3.39
CA ASN A 115 -20.61 13.99 2.91
C ASN A 115 -19.66 14.44 1.79
N ASN A 116 -18.35 14.26 1.92
CA ASN A 116 -17.41 14.57 0.85
C ASN A 116 -17.59 13.69 -0.41
N TRP A 117 -18.03 12.44 -0.28
CA TRP A 117 -18.36 11.56 -1.41
C TRP A 117 -19.69 11.93 -2.08
N LEU A 118 -20.70 12.33 -1.31
CA LEU A 118 -22.03 12.72 -1.79
C LEU A 118 -22.05 14.12 -2.39
N THR A 119 -21.23 15.05 -1.88
CA THR A 119 -21.09 16.41 -2.40
C THR A 119 -20.08 16.51 -3.54
N LYS A 120 -19.30 15.46 -3.82
CA LYS A 120 -18.48 15.41 -5.02
C LYS A 120 -19.40 15.30 -6.23
N PRO A 121 -19.33 16.22 -7.20
CA PRO A 121 -20.12 16.07 -8.42
C PRO A 121 -19.73 14.75 -9.08
N LYS A 122 -20.70 13.85 -9.27
CA LYS A 122 -20.52 12.64 -10.09
C LYS A 122 -20.19 13.10 -11.50
N GLY A 123 -18.90 13.09 -11.84
CA GLY A 123 -18.41 13.47 -13.14
C GLY A 123 -18.90 12.51 -14.22
N LYS A 124 -20.08 12.76 -14.76
CA LYS A 124 -20.29 12.58 -16.19
C LYS A 124 -19.77 13.83 -16.86
N ASN A 125 -18.56 13.74 -17.39
CA ASN A 125 -18.14 14.28 -18.68
C ASN A 125 -16.65 14.02 -18.86
N GLN A 126 -16.34 13.14 -19.81
CA GLN A 126 -15.23 13.37 -20.72
C GLN A 126 -15.39 14.78 -21.31
N GLU A 127 -14.28 15.47 -21.54
CA GLU A 127 -14.18 16.89 -21.94
C GLU A 127 -14.21 17.90 -20.78
N MET A 128 -13.02 18.14 -20.23
CA MET A 128 -12.35 19.44 -20.11
C MET A 128 -11.22 19.23 -19.11
N ALA A 129 -10.00 19.10 -19.63
CA ALA A 129 -8.80 19.15 -18.80
C ALA A 129 -8.88 20.44 -17.97
N ARG A 130 -8.94 20.31 -16.63
CA ARG A 130 -8.77 21.48 -15.76
C ARG A 130 -7.44 22.12 -16.16
N PRO A 131 -7.40 23.42 -16.51
CA PRO A 131 -6.16 24.08 -16.90
C PRO A 131 -5.15 23.83 -15.79
N THR A 132 -4.02 23.22 -16.14
CA THR A 132 -3.03 22.91 -15.13
C THR A 132 -2.37 24.23 -14.73
N PRO A 133 -2.49 24.69 -13.47
CA PRO A 133 -1.87 25.93 -13.06
C PRO A 133 -0.36 25.85 -13.33
N PRO A 134 0.23 26.87 -13.96
CA PRO A 134 1.67 26.88 -14.23
C PRO A 134 2.43 26.91 -12.91
N ILE A 135 3.48 26.09 -12.80
CA ILE A 135 4.40 26.19 -11.68
C ILE A 135 5.35 27.33 -11.99
N ASN A 136 5.27 28.41 -11.20
CA ASN A 136 6.16 29.55 -11.34
C ASN A 136 7.27 29.43 -10.30
N LEU A 137 8.47 29.02 -10.74
CA LEU A 137 9.65 28.92 -9.89
C LEU A 137 10.32 30.30 -9.75
N SER A 138 10.77 30.64 -8.55
CA SER A 138 11.73 31.74 -8.41
C SER A 138 13.10 31.33 -8.98
N PRO A 139 13.95 32.28 -9.40
CA PRO A 139 15.28 31.96 -9.90
C PRO A 139 16.12 31.14 -8.90
N GLU A 140 15.99 31.43 -7.60
CA GLU A 140 16.66 30.69 -6.53
C GLU A 140 16.13 29.25 -6.40
N GLN A 141 14.81 29.07 -6.53
CA GLN A 141 14.18 27.74 -6.49
C GLN A 141 14.57 26.89 -7.70
N ASP A 142 14.58 27.49 -8.89
CA ASP A 142 14.98 26.83 -10.13
C ASP A 142 16.43 26.35 -10.07
N GLU A 143 17.35 27.21 -9.63
CA GLU A 143 18.76 26.88 -9.46
C GLU A 143 18.95 25.72 -8.45
N MET A 144 18.24 25.78 -7.31
CA MET A 144 18.32 24.75 -6.28
C MET A 144 17.78 23.40 -6.78
N LEU A 145 16.67 23.40 -7.52
CA LEU A 145 16.09 22.19 -8.10
C LEU A 145 17.02 21.60 -9.17
N HIS A 146 17.63 22.42 -10.03
CA HIS A 146 18.62 21.96 -10.99
C HIS A 146 19.88 21.39 -10.34
N LYS A 147 20.31 21.95 -9.19
CA LYS A 147 21.42 21.39 -8.39
C LYS A 147 21.09 20.02 -7.83
N ILE A 148 19.87 19.83 -7.32
CA ILE A 148 19.39 18.53 -6.83
C ILE A 148 19.27 17.52 -7.99
N ALA A 149 18.73 17.93 -9.14
CA ALA A 149 18.56 17.08 -10.30
C ALA A 149 19.90 16.53 -10.86
N ARG A 150 21.00 17.28 -10.69
CA ARG A 150 22.35 16.89 -11.10
C ARG A 150 23.12 16.09 -10.05
N SER A 151 22.63 16.04 -8.81
CA SER A 151 23.29 15.30 -7.72
C SER A 151 23.14 13.80 -7.88
N ARG A 152 24.21 13.05 -7.61
CA ARG A 152 24.24 11.58 -7.68
C ARG A 152 23.92 10.90 -6.34
N GLU A 153 23.80 11.67 -5.25
CA GLU A 153 23.66 11.15 -3.88
C GLU A 153 22.25 11.34 -3.30
N VAL A 154 21.29 11.77 -4.11
CA VAL A 154 19.92 12.07 -3.67
C VAL A 154 18.98 10.89 -3.87
N ALA A 155 18.04 10.72 -2.95
CA ALA A 155 17.04 9.67 -3.03
C ALA A 155 16.22 9.76 -4.33
N TYR A 156 15.96 8.61 -4.96
CA TYR A 156 15.26 8.53 -6.24
C TYR A 156 13.89 9.24 -6.23
N SER A 157 13.12 9.12 -5.15
CA SER A 157 11.82 9.76 -4.99
C SER A 157 11.90 11.29 -4.97
N LEU A 158 12.99 11.86 -4.45
CA LEU A 158 13.24 13.30 -4.48
C LEU A 158 13.61 13.73 -5.89
N LEU A 159 14.52 13.01 -6.56
CA LEU A 159 14.87 13.26 -7.97
C LEU A 159 13.65 13.23 -8.90
N GLN A 160 12.77 12.24 -8.74
CA GLN A 160 11.54 12.13 -9.52
C GLN A 160 10.64 13.35 -9.34
N ARG A 161 10.42 13.80 -8.09
CA ARG A 161 9.60 14.98 -7.81
C ARG A 161 10.22 16.24 -8.38
N VAL A 162 11.53 16.42 -8.22
CA VAL A 162 12.28 17.56 -8.76
C VAL A 162 12.14 17.61 -10.28
N LYS A 163 12.28 16.48 -10.97
CA LYS A 163 12.08 16.40 -12.42
C LYS A 163 10.65 16.75 -12.84
N ILE A 164 9.64 16.25 -12.11
CA ILE A 164 8.23 16.60 -12.37
C ILE A 164 8.01 18.11 -12.23
N VAL A 165 8.55 18.74 -11.18
CA VAL A 165 8.40 20.17 -10.91
C VAL A 165 9.12 21.01 -11.97
N LEU A 166 10.35 20.64 -12.34
CA LEU A 166 11.12 21.32 -13.40
C LEU A 166 10.43 21.22 -14.76
N SER A 167 9.96 20.02 -15.16
CA SER A 167 9.23 19.85 -16.42
C SER A 167 7.91 20.61 -16.42
N ALA A 168 7.21 20.66 -15.28
CA ALA A 168 5.97 21.42 -15.16
C ALA A 168 6.19 22.94 -15.15
N ALA A 169 7.31 23.42 -14.60
CA ALA A 169 7.72 24.82 -14.66
C ALA A 169 8.14 25.23 -16.09
N GLY A 170 8.69 24.29 -16.86
CA GLY A 170 8.95 24.44 -18.30
C GLY A 170 7.70 24.47 -19.18
N GLY A 171 6.50 24.34 -18.60
CA GLY A 171 5.22 24.44 -19.31
C GLY A 171 4.64 23.12 -19.80
N ASN A 172 5.26 21.98 -19.49
CA ASN A 172 4.73 20.68 -19.90
C ASN A 172 3.43 20.34 -19.15
N ASP A 173 2.49 19.72 -19.85
CA ASP A 173 1.25 19.22 -19.24
C ASP A 173 1.50 17.89 -18.48
N ASN A 174 0.50 17.44 -17.72
CA ASN A 174 0.65 16.24 -16.90
C ASN A 174 0.87 14.98 -17.74
N LYS A 175 0.30 14.94 -18.95
CA LYS A 175 0.34 13.81 -19.85
C LYS A 175 1.74 13.65 -20.44
N THR A 176 2.32 14.72 -20.96
CA THR A 176 3.70 14.73 -21.47
C THR A 176 4.69 14.32 -20.39
N ILE A 177 4.58 14.89 -19.19
CA ILE A 177 5.48 14.56 -18.08
C ILE A 177 5.31 13.09 -17.65
N ALA A 178 4.08 12.59 -17.62
CA ALA A 178 3.77 11.20 -17.28
C ALA A 178 4.39 10.22 -18.29
N GLU A 179 4.23 10.50 -19.58
CA GLU A 179 4.81 9.71 -20.67
C GLU A 179 6.35 9.71 -20.62
N GLU A 180 6.98 10.88 -20.47
CA GLU A 180 8.45 11.02 -20.38
C GLU A 180 9.05 10.29 -19.17
N MET A 181 8.34 10.30 -18.04
CA MET A 181 8.84 9.74 -16.78
C MET A 181 8.33 8.31 -16.51
N GLY A 182 7.48 7.75 -17.36
CA GLY A 182 6.84 6.45 -17.16
C GLY A 182 5.95 6.39 -15.91
N LEU A 183 5.25 7.48 -15.61
CA LEU A 183 4.36 7.63 -14.45
C LEU A 183 2.90 7.74 -14.91
N CYS A 184 1.96 7.62 -13.98
CA CYS A 184 0.57 7.99 -14.27
C CYS A 184 0.35 9.50 -14.10
N GLU A 185 -0.57 10.06 -14.91
CA GLU A 185 -0.92 11.49 -14.90
C GLU A 185 -1.40 11.98 -13.53
N GLU A 186 -2.08 11.13 -12.76
CA GLU A 186 -2.54 11.44 -11.41
C GLU A 186 -1.38 11.66 -10.44
N THR A 187 -0.29 10.90 -10.58
CA THR A 187 0.91 11.07 -9.76
C THR A 187 1.57 12.41 -10.06
N VAL A 188 1.68 12.78 -11.34
CA VAL A 188 2.20 14.09 -11.77
C VAL A 188 1.32 15.22 -11.21
N GLY A 189 0.00 15.12 -11.39
CA GLY A 189 -0.95 16.11 -10.88
C GLY A 189 -0.95 16.23 -9.36
N LEU A 190 -0.72 15.16 -8.62
CA LEU A 190 -0.58 15.20 -7.16
C LEU A 190 0.67 15.97 -6.74
N TRP A 191 1.80 15.75 -7.40
CA TRP A 191 3.05 16.45 -7.09
C TRP A 191 2.99 17.92 -7.45
N ARG A 192 2.39 18.28 -8.59
CA ARG A 192 2.20 19.68 -8.99
C ARG A 192 1.31 20.46 -8.02
N ARG A 193 0.28 19.81 -7.44
CA ARG A 193 -0.58 20.44 -6.42
C ARG A 193 0.08 20.63 -5.05
N ARG A 194 1.16 19.90 -4.78
CA ARG A 194 1.86 19.91 -3.49
C ARG A 194 3.10 20.80 -3.50
N TRP A 195 3.46 21.32 -4.67
CA TRP A 195 4.47 22.36 -4.84
C TRP A 195 3.85 23.71 -4.51
#